data_AF-A0A800N3K5-F1
#
_entry.id   AF-A0A800N3K5-F1
#
_cell.length_a   1.000
_cell.length_b   1.000
_cell.length_c   1.000
_cell.angle_alpha   90.00
_cell.angle_beta   90.00
_cell.angle_gamma   90.00
#
_symmetry.space_group_name_H-M   'P 1'
#
loop_
_entity.id
_entity.type
_entity.pdbx_description
1 polymer ?
#
loop_
_entity_poly.entity_id
_entity_poly.type
_entity_poly.pdbx_seq_one_letter_code
_entity_poly.pdbx_strand_id
1 'polypeptide(L)'
;MITAAVLLCLGGELSHPQPQDQVARYRALLAAGQYVQAITAADGIRDELVRQQAQVEARYWCGDLSGALAAARSALAVHPDDLQLLNTGADLALQLLQLEEGVRWSQSLARLAVEAPDLPHETRVFYSNKARNHLTLAVEARHAQESRASALLRAQFTVALVCLLATGVGVAAFLRSRRFS
;
A
#
# COMPACT_ATOMS: atom_id res chain seq x y z
N MET A 1 -2.33 -40.65 40.59
CA MET A 1 -3.62 -40.43 41.28
C MET A 1 -3.95 -38.95 41.12
N ILE A 2 -4.53 -38.46 40.02
CA ILE A 2 -5.94 -38.56 39.56
C ILE A 2 -6.96 -38.20 40.64
N THR A 3 -7.44 -36.94 40.59
CA THR A 3 -8.79 -36.45 40.92
C THR A 3 -8.84 -34.99 40.43
N ALA A 4 -9.35 -34.66 39.23
CA ALA A 4 -10.75 -34.63 38.81
C ALA A 4 -11.61 -33.68 39.67
N ALA A 5 -11.70 -32.42 39.26
CA ALA A 5 -12.78 -31.49 39.61
C ALA A 5 -13.18 -30.75 38.34
N VAL A 6 -14.21 -31.28 37.68
CA VAL A 6 -14.95 -30.67 36.57
C VAL A 6 -16.16 -29.95 37.19
N LEU A 7 -16.66 -28.93 36.48
CA LEU A 7 -17.99 -28.28 36.60
C LEU A 7 -18.14 -27.10 37.58
N LEU A 8 -18.07 -25.87 37.04
CA LEU A 8 -19.25 -24.99 36.80
C LEU A 8 -18.80 -23.53 36.63
N CYS A 9 -18.79 -23.05 35.38
CA CYS A 9 -19.09 -21.67 34.96
C CYS A 9 -18.90 -21.55 33.43
N LEU A 10 -19.56 -22.45 32.69
CA LEU A 10 -19.87 -22.26 31.27
C LEU A 10 -21.33 -21.85 31.22
N GLY A 11 -21.60 -20.62 30.77
CA GLY A 11 -22.97 -20.09 30.73
C GLY A 11 -23.07 -18.56 30.65
N GLY A 12 -21.97 -17.83 30.47
CA GLY A 12 -22.06 -16.48 29.92
C GLY A 12 -22.42 -16.64 28.44
N GLU A 13 -23.69 -16.41 28.11
CA GLU A 13 -24.13 -16.21 26.74
C GLU A 13 -23.09 -15.33 26.04
N LEU A 14 -22.43 -15.88 25.01
CA LEU A 14 -21.70 -15.08 24.05
C LEU A 14 -22.77 -14.29 23.29
N SER A 15 -23.27 -13.23 23.92
CA SER A 15 -24.09 -12.22 23.28
C SER A 15 -23.28 -11.74 22.10
N HIS A 16 -23.63 -12.24 20.91
CA HIS A 16 -23.08 -11.71 19.68
C HIS A 16 -23.30 -10.20 19.74
N PRO A 17 -22.22 -9.39 19.71
CA PRO A 17 -22.38 -7.94 19.81
C PRO A 17 -23.35 -7.51 18.72
N GLN A 18 -24.31 -6.64 19.05
CA GLN A 18 -25.29 -6.21 18.07
C GLN A 18 -24.55 -5.57 16.87
N PRO A 19 -25.12 -5.58 15.66
CA PRO A 19 -24.43 -5.06 14.48
C PRO A 19 -23.91 -3.61 14.61
N GLN A 20 -24.56 -2.77 15.43
CA GLN A 20 -24.10 -1.41 15.75
C GLN A 20 -22.87 -1.40 16.70
N ASP A 21 -22.68 -2.45 17.50
CA ASP A 21 -21.54 -2.59 18.40
C ASP A 21 -20.26 -2.99 17.68
N GLN A 22 -20.35 -3.54 16.46
CA GLN A 22 -19.17 -4.03 15.73
C GLN A 22 -18.26 -2.89 15.28
N VAL A 23 -18.81 -1.74 14.87
CA VAL A 23 -18.01 -0.55 14.51
C VAL A 23 -17.31 -0.01 15.76
N ALA A 24 -18.03 0.11 16.88
CA ALA A 24 -17.45 0.58 18.14
C ALA A 24 -16.34 -0.37 18.64
N ARG A 25 -16.58 -1.68 18.57
CA ARG A 25 -15.61 -2.71 18.90
C ARG A 25 -14.37 -2.63 18.00
N TYR A 26 -14.55 -2.53 16.69
CA TYR A 26 -13.47 -2.33 15.73
C TYR A 26 -12.61 -1.11 16.10
N ARG A 27 -13.24 0.04 16.37
CA ARG A 27 -12.55 1.28 16.75
C ARG A 27 -11.80 1.14 18.08
N ALA A 28 -12.39 0.47 19.07
CA ALA A 28 -11.73 0.21 20.35
C ALA A 28 -10.50 -0.69 20.18
N LEU A 29 -10.58 -1.73 19.35
CA LEU A 29 -9.47 -2.63 19.07
C LEU A 29 -8.33 -1.91 18.34
N LEU A 30 -8.64 -1.03 17.37
CA LEU A 30 -7.63 -0.19 16.73
C LEU A 30 -6.93 0.75 17.72
N ALA A 31 -7.70 1.43 18.57
CA ALA A 31 -7.15 2.33 19.58
C ALA A 31 -6.26 1.61 20.60
N ALA A 32 -6.58 0.34 20.89
CA ALA A 32 -5.79 -0.53 21.77
C ALA A 32 -4.57 -1.18 21.07
N GLY A 33 -4.34 -0.93 19.78
CA GLY A 33 -3.26 -1.57 19.02
C GLY A 33 -3.49 -3.06 18.72
N GLN A 34 -4.72 -3.56 18.90
CA GLN A 34 -5.07 -4.97 18.73
C GLN A 34 -5.47 -5.26 17.28
N TYR A 35 -4.55 -5.01 16.35
CA TYR A 35 -4.84 -4.95 14.91
C TYR A 35 -5.39 -6.26 14.32
N VAL A 36 -4.86 -7.42 14.74
CA VAL A 36 -5.36 -8.73 14.26
C VAL A 36 -6.83 -8.94 14.67
N GLN A 37 -7.19 -8.56 15.90
CA GLN A 37 -8.57 -8.63 16.37
C GLN A 37 -9.44 -7.58 15.65
N ALA A 38 -8.89 -6.40 15.37
CA ALA A 38 -9.58 -5.35 14.62
C ALA A 38 -9.95 -5.82 13.21
N ILE A 39 -9.08 -6.57 12.52
CA ILE A 39 -9.39 -7.18 11.22
C ILE A 39 -10.61 -8.11 11.34
N THR A 40 -10.62 -8.98 12.35
CA THR A 40 -11.75 -9.92 12.58
C THR A 40 -13.05 -9.18 12.92
N ALA A 41 -12.94 -8.11 13.72
CA ALA A 41 -14.11 -7.29 14.06
C ALA A 41 -14.64 -6.50 12.86
N ALA A 42 -13.76 -6.05 11.95
CA ALA A 42 -14.17 -5.38 10.72
C ALA A 42 -15.07 -6.28 9.87
N ASP A 43 -14.75 -7.58 9.76
CA ASP A 43 -15.57 -8.55 8.99
C ASP A 43 -17.01 -8.67 9.50
N GLY A 44 -17.24 -8.39 10.79
CA GLY A 44 -18.57 -8.40 11.41
C GLY A 44 -19.43 -7.16 11.13
N ILE A 45 -18.88 -6.12 10.48
CA ILE A 45 -19.61 -4.88 10.19
C ILE A 45 -20.66 -5.13 9.09
N ARG A 46 -21.91 -4.75 9.36
CA ARG A 46 -23.04 -5.03 8.47
C ARG A 46 -23.07 -4.13 7.23
N ASP A 47 -22.77 -2.84 7.40
CA ASP A 47 -22.69 -1.90 6.29
C ASP A 47 -21.49 -2.24 5.42
N GLU A 48 -21.73 -2.49 4.13
CA GLU A 48 -20.71 -2.94 3.18
C GLU A 48 -19.55 -1.96 3.06
N LEU A 49 -19.87 -0.68 2.85
CA LEU A 49 -18.87 0.35 2.61
C LEU A 49 -18.03 0.56 3.89
N VAL A 50 -18.70 0.65 5.04
CA VAL A 50 -18.01 0.80 6.34
C VAL A 50 -17.15 -0.42 6.64
N ARG A 51 -17.63 -1.63 6.33
CA ARG A 51 -16.84 -2.86 6.47
C ARG A 51 -15.60 -2.82 5.60
N GLN A 52 -15.75 -2.50 4.32
CA GLN A 52 -14.64 -2.46 3.38
C GLN A 52 -13.60 -1.39 3.76
N GLN A 53 -14.04 -0.20 4.16
CA GLN A 53 -13.15 0.84 4.68
C GLN A 53 -12.40 0.37 5.94
N ALA A 54 -13.10 -0.26 6.89
CA ALA A 54 -12.50 -0.80 8.11
C ALA A 54 -11.49 -1.92 7.82
N GLN A 55 -11.78 -2.79 6.86
CA GLN A 55 -10.89 -3.86 6.42
C GLN A 55 -9.59 -3.34 5.80
N VAL A 56 -9.64 -2.24 5.04
CA VAL A 56 -8.44 -1.58 4.49
C VAL A 56 -7.62 -0.98 5.63
N GLU A 57 -8.27 -0.19 6.50
CA GLU A 57 -7.62 0.50 7.62
C GLU A 57 -7.00 -0.50 8.62
N ALA A 58 -7.70 -1.59 8.97
CA ALA A 58 -7.19 -2.61 9.88
C ALA A 58 -5.91 -3.29 9.36
N ARG A 59 -5.87 -3.63 8.07
CA ARG A 59 -4.69 -4.24 7.44
C ARG A 59 -3.52 -3.25 7.37
N TYR A 60 -3.80 -1.98 7.05
CA TYR A 60 -2.80 -0.92 7.08
C TYR A 60 -2.14 -0.82 8.46
N TRP A 61 -2.94 -0.73 9.53
CA TRP A 61 -2.40 -0.64 10.90
C TRP A 61 -1.71 -1.92 11.36
N CYS A 62 -2.09 -3.08 10.83
CA CYS A 62 -1.40 -4.35 11.08
C CYS A 62 -0.06 -4.48 10.31
N GLY A 63 0.29 -3.51 9.47
CA GLY A 63 1.50 -3.52 8.64
C GLY A 63 1.38 -4.36 7.36
N ASP A 64 0.20 -4.92 7.08
CA ASP A 64 -0.08 -5.66 5.84
C ASP A 64 -0.46 -4.68 4.72
N LEU A 65 0.53 -3.93 4.22
CA LEU A 65 0.31 -2.92 3.18
C LEU A 65 -0.18 -3.55 1.86
N SER A 66 0.32 -4.75 1.53
CA SER A 66 -0.07 -5.44 0.30
C SER A 66 -1.51 -5.94 0.37
N GLY A 67 -1.92 -6.54 1.49
CA GLY A 67 -3.30 -6.94 1.72
C GLY A 67 -4.23 -5.74 1.87
N ALA A 68 -3.78 -4.64 2.47
CA ALA A 68 -4.55 -3.40 2.52
C ALA A 68 -4.81 -2.85 1.11
N LEU A 69 -3.80 -2.84 0.23
CA LEU A 69 -3.96 -2.41 -1.16
C LEU A 69 -4.91 -3.35 -1.93
N ALA A 70 -4.79 -4.67 -1.74
CA ALA A 70 -5.69 -5.63 -2.35
C ALA A 70 -7.16 -5.41 -1.90
N ALA A 71 -7.38 -5.18 -0.60
CA ALA A 71 -8.69 -4.84 -0.07
C ALA A 71 -9.21 -3.52 -0.64
N ALA A 72 -8.35 -2.50 -0.78
CA ALA A 72 -8.73 -1.21 -1.37
C ALA A 72 -9.13 -1.35 -2.84
N ARG A 73 -8.42 -2.17 -3.64
CA ARG A 73 -8.79 -2.49 -5.02
C ARG A 73 -10.18 -3.14 -5.10
N SER A 74 -10.43 -4.12 -4.23
CA SER A 74 -11.73 -4.79 -4.17
C SER A 74 -12.85 -3.81 -3.80
N ALA A 75 -12.60 -2.94 -2.83
CA ALA A 75 -13.58 -1.97 -2.36
C ALA A 75 -13.87 -0.91 -3.44
N LEU A 76 -12.84 -0.38 -4.10
CA LEU A 76 -12.97 0.59 -5.19
C LEU A 76 -13.59 0.01 -6.46
N ALA A 77 -13.57 -1.32 -6.64
CA ALA A 77 -14.33 -1.96 -7.71
C ALA A 77 -15.84 -1.88 -7.49
N VAL A 78 -16.29 -1.79 -6.23
CA VAL A 78 -17.71 -1.68 -5.85
C VAL A 78 -18.11 -0.22 -5.62
N HIS A 79 -17.23 0.57 -5.00
CA HIS A 79 -17.44 1.98 -4.65
C HIS A 79 -16.36 2.86 -5.29
N PRO A 80 -16.38 3.05 -6.62
CA PRO A 80 -15.30 3.73 -7.35
C PRO A 80 -15.13 5.20 -6.98
N ASP A 81 -16.18 5.82 -6.43
CA ASP A 81 -16.22 7.25 -6.10
C ASP A 81 -16.08 7.54 -4.60
N ASP A 82 -15.82 6.52 -3.77
CA ASP A 82 -15.62 6.74 -2.34
C ASP A 82 -14.29 7.47 -2.08
N LEU A 83 -14.38 8.70 -1.60
CA LEU A 83 -13.23 9.59 -1.38
C LEU A 83 -12.22 9.01 -0.39
N GLN A 84 -12.71 8.32 0.66
CA GLN A 84 -11.83 7.74 1.67
C GLN A 84 -11.04 6.56 1.10
N LEU A 85 -11.70 5.64 0.39
CA LEU A 85 -11.05 4.52 -0.28
C LEU A 85 -10.09 4.98 -1.37
N LEU A 86 -10.44 6.01 -2.15
CA LEU A 86 -9.54 6.59 -3.15
C LEU A 86 -8.30 7.20 -2.50
N ASN A 87 -8.47 7.93 -1.42
CA ASN A 87 -7.38 8.53 -0.66
C ASN A 87 -6.45 7.46 -0.07
N THR A 88 -6.99 6.51 0.69
CA THR A 88 -6.20 5.45 1.32
C THR A 88 -5.58 4.50 0.30
N GLY A 89 -6.32 4.15 -0.77
CA GLY A 89 -5.81 3.33 -1.86
C GLY A 89 -4.64 3.99 -2.57
N ALA A 90 -4.75 5.29 -2.89
CA ALA A 90 -3.66 6.03 -3.51
C ALA A 90 -2.41 6.11 -2.61
N ASP A 91 -2.59 6.40 -1.32
CA ASP A 91 -1.51 6.39 -0.32
C ASP A 91 -0.81 5.01 -0.30
N LEU A 92 -1.56 3.91 -0.24
CA LEU A 92 -1.03 2.54 -0.25
C LEU A 92 -0.30 2.18 -1.55
N ALA A 93 -0.88 2.53 -2.70
CA ALA A 93 -0.29 2.25 -4.01
C ALA A 93 1.06 2.96 -4.17
N LEU A 94 1.17 4.22 -3.73
CA LEU A 94 2.42 4.97 -3.79
C LEU A 94 3.48 4.43 -2.83
N GLN A 95 3.10 4.03 -1.61
CA GLN A 95 4.02 3.38 -0.67
C GLN A 95 4.60 2.07 -1.22
N LEU A 96 3.81 1.32 -2.00
CA LEU A 96 4.21 0.07 -2.64
C LEU A 96 4.79 0.27 -4.06
N LEU A 97 5.11 1.52 -4.44
CA LEU A 97 5.66 1.89 -5.74
C LEU A 97 4.81 1.44 -6.95
N GLN A 98 3.51 1.24 -6.74
CA GLN A 98 2.50 1.02 -7.79
C GLN A 98 2.07 2.38 -8.37
N LEU A 99 3.04 3.11 -8.94
CA LEU A 99 2.91 4.54 -9.25
C LEU A 99 1.74 4.85 -10.19
N GLU A 100 1.53 4.04 -11.24
CA GLU A 100 0.46 4.26 -12.22
C GLU A 100 -0.93 4.19 -11.57
N GLU A 101 -1.16 3.19 -10.72
CA GLU A 101 -2.42 3.04 -10.01
C GLU A 101 -2.62 4.15 -8.97
N GLY A 102 -1.57 4.48 -8.21
CA GLY A 102 -1.62 5.59 -7.25
C GLY A 102 -1.94 6.93 -7.90
N VAL A 103 -1.35 7.21 -9.07
CA VAL A 103 -1.65 8.42 -9.88
C VAL A 103 -3.10 8.40 -10.35
N ARG A 104 -3.58 7.28 -10.90
CA ARG A 104 -4.95 7.15 -11.40
C ARG A 104 -5.98 7.41 -10.30
N TRP A 105 -5.81 6.82 -9.12
CA TRP A 105 -6.73 7.05 -8.00
C TRP A 105 -6.61 8.46 -7.43
N SER A 106 -5.40 9.04 -7.41
CA SER A 106 -5.22 10.45 -7.01
C SER A 106 -5.90 11.43 -7.96
N GLN A 107 -5.90 11.14 -9.26
CA GLN A 107 -6.63 11.94 -10.24
C GLN A 107 -8.16 11.84 -10.04
N SER A 108 -8.68 10.62 -9.82
CA SER A 108 -10.10 10.44 -9.47
C SER A 108 -10.47 11.19 -8.18
N LEU A 109 -9.62 11.13 -7.16
CA LEU A 109 -9.82 11.84 -5.91
C LEU A 109 -9.87 13.37 -6.11
N ALA A 110 -8.93 13.92 -6.87
CA ALA A 110 -8.91 15.35 -7.21
C ALA A 110 -10.18 15.77 -7.95
N ARG A 111 -10.59 14.98 -8.94
CA ARG A 111 -11.80 15.22 -9.74
C ARG A 111 -13.04 15.27 -8.84
N LEU A 112 -13.27 14.22 -8.05
CA LEU A 112 -14.46 14.11 -7.21
C LEU A 112 -14.50 15.17 -6.10
N ALA A 113 -13.35 15.54 -5.54
CA ALA A 113 -13.30 16.63 -4.56
C ALA A 113 -13.79 17.97 -5.14
N VAL A 114 -13.49 18.24 -6.42
CA VAL A 114 -13.92 19.46 -7.12
C VAL A 114 -15.37 19.37 -7.58
N GLU A 115 -15.78 18.23 -8.11
CA GLU A 115 -17.08 18.05 -8.75
C GLU A 115 -18.24 17.84 -7.77
N ALA A 116 -17.99 17.45 -6.52
CA ALA A 116 -19.04 17.24 -5.52
C ALA A 116 -19.52 18.57 -4.90
N PRO A 117 -20.73 19.07 -5.29
CA PRO A 117 -21.21 20.37 -4.83
C PRO A 117 -21.58 20.35 -3.34
N ASP A 118 -22.08 19.22 -2.85
CA ASP A 118 -22.56 19.02 -1.48
C ASP A 118 -21.44 18.70 -0.48
N LEU A 119 -20.22 18.53 -0.97
CA LEU A 119 -19.08 18.23 -0.11
C LEU A 119 -18.73 19.47 0.72
N PRO A 120 -18.63 19.37 2.06
CA PRO A 120 -18.23 20.50 2.91
C PRO A 120 -16.91 21.09 2.42
N HIS A 121 -16.78 22.42 2.50
CA HIS A 121 -15.60 23.13 1.98
C HIS A 121 -14.29 22.57 2.55
N GLU A 122 -14.25 22.28 3.84
CA GLU A 122 -13.08 21.70 4.50
C GLU A 122 -12.72 20.31 3.95
N THR A 123 -13.73 19.45 3.75
CA THR A 123 -13.56 18.12 3.16
C THR A 123 -13.06 18.21 1.72
N ARG A 124 -13.58 19.15 0.93
CA ARG A 124 -13.10 19.45 -0.44
C ARG A 124 -11.63 19.85 -0.44
N VAL A 125 -11.25 20.79 0.44
CA VAL A 125 -9.87 21.27 0.56
C VAL A 125 -8.95 20.14 0.99
N PHE A 126 -9.37 19.33 1.97
CA PHE A 126 -8.61 18.19 2.47
C PHE A 126 -8.28 17.19 1.35
N TYR A 127 -9.28 16.69 0.62
CA TYR A 127 -9.05 15.71 -0.43
C TYR A 127 -8.32 16.29 -1.64
N SER A 128 -8.55 17.57 -1.96
CA SER A 128 -7.79 18.26 -3.00
C SER A 128 -6.31 18.35 -2.66
N ASN A 129 -5.98 18.67 -1.41
CA ASN A 129 -4.59 18.73 -0.94
C ASN A 129 -3.95 17.34 -0.93
N LYS A 130 -4.66 16.31 -0.48
CA LYS A 130 -4.20 14.92 -0.52
C LYS A 130 -3.87 14.47 -1.93
N ALA A 131 -4.80 14.66 -2.87
CA ALA A 131 -4.58 14.30 -4.27
C ALA A 131 -3.37 15.02 -4.88
N ARG A 132 -3.18 16.32 -4.61
CA ARG A 132 -1.99 17.06 -5.05
C ARG A 132 -0.71 16.48 -4.47
N ASN A 133 -0.69 16.20 -3.16
CA ASN A 133 0.48 15.62 -2.50
C ASN A 133 0.85 14.25 -3.09
N HIS A 134 -0.14 13.39 -3.34
CA HIS A 134 0.09 12.09 -3.97
C HIS A 134 0.70 12.23 -5.37
N LEU A 135 0.18 13.16 -6.18
CA LEU A 135 0.70 13.40 -7.53
C LEU A 135 2.15 13.93 -7.50
N THR A 136 2.47 14.82 -6.57
CA THR A 136 3.86 15.27 -6.34
C THR A 136 4.77 14.11 -5.97
N LEU A 137 4.37 13.28 -5.00
CA LEU A 137 5.13 12.10 -4.58
C LEU A 137 5.35 11.11 -5.73
N ALA A 138 4.35 10.91 -6.58
CA ALA A 138 4.48 10.01 -7.73
C ALA A 138 5.50 10.52 -8.76
N VAL A 139 5.53 11.84 -9.01
CA VAL A 139 6.53 12.47 -9.90
C VAL A 139 7.94 12.32 -9.31
N GLU A 140 8.10 12.59 -8.02
CA GLU A 140 9.39 12.42 -7.32
C GLU A 140 9.87 10.96 -7.35
N ALA A 141 8.98 10.01 -7.05
CA ALA A 141 9.28 8.58 -7.08
C ALA A 141 9.70 8.12 -8.48
N ARG A 142 9.01 8.61 -9.52
CA ARG A 142 9.34 8.32 -10.91
C ARG A 142 10.72 8.86 -11.30
N HIS A 143 11.00 10.12 -10.97
CA HIS A 143 12.32 10.71 -11.22
C HIS A 143 13.44 9.97 -10.47
N ALA A 144 13.19 9.51 -9.25
CA ALA A 144 14.13 8.69 -8.51
C ALA A 144 14.38 7.34 -9.20
N GLN A 145 13.34 6.68 -9.72
CA GLN A 145 13.46 5.43 -10.49
C GLN A 145 14.24 5.62 -11.79
N GLU A 146 13.93 6.66 -12.57
CA GLU A 146 14.62 7.01 -13.82
C GLU A 146 16.10 7.35 -13.55
N SER A 147 16.38 8.10 -12.48
CA SER A 147 17.74 8.43 -12.06
C SER A 147 18.55 7.18 -11.72
N ARG A 148 17.97 6.24 -10.96
CA ARG A 148 18.61 4.95 -10.63
C ARG A 148 18.87 4.10 -11.87
N ALA A 149 17.89 4.01 -12.78
CA ALA A 149 18.04 3.28 -14.04
C ALA A 149 19.19 3.86 -14.89
N SER A 150 19.26 5.18 -15.01
CA SER A 150 20.34 5.86 -15.75
C SER A 150 21.72 5.64 -15.12
N ALA A 151 21.80 5.58 -13.78
CA ALA A 151 23.04 5.33 -13.06
C ALA A 151 23.52 3.89 -13.28
N LEU A 152 22.61 2.91 -13.22
CA LEU A 152 22.92 1.51 -13.48
C LEU A 152 23.37 1.28 -14.92
N LEU A 153 22.70 1.88 -15.91
CA LEU A 153 23.12 1.81 -17.31
C LEU A 153 24.53 2.40 -17.50
N ARG A 154 24.81 3.57 -16.93
CA ARG A 154 26.16 4.18 -16.98
C ARG A 154 27.23 3.29 -16.33
N ALA A 155 26.90 2.64 -15.20
CA ALA A 155 27.80 1.69 -14.55
C ALA A 155 28.07 0.47 -15.45
N GLN A 156 27.03 -0.11 -16.05
CA GLN A 156 27.17 -1.24 -16.98
C GLN A 156 28.02 -0.90 -18.21
N PHE A 157 27.80 0.27 -18.83
CA PHE A 157 28.62 0.74 -19.95
C PHE A 157 30.08 0.94 -19.54
N THR A 158 30.34 1.52 -18.37
CA THR A 158 31.69 1.70 -17.85
C THR A 158 32.40 0.35 -17.66
N VAL A 159 31.71 -0.62 -17.05
CA VAL A 159 32.25 -1.98 -16.86
C VAL A 159 32.53 -2.66 -18.21
N ALA A 160 31.59 -2.61 -19.15
CA ALA A 160 31.77 -3.17 -20.49
C ALA A 160 32.97 -2.55 -21.23
N LEU A 161 33.13 -1.22 -21.15
CA LEU A 161 34.27 -0.52 -21.74
C LEU A 161 35.60 -0.98 -21.13
N VAL A 162 35.67 -1.11 -19.80
CA VAL A 162 36.87 -1.61 -19.11
C VAL A 162 37.21 -3.04 -19.54
N CYS A 163 36.21 -3.93 -19.67
CA CYS A 163 36.42 -5.30 -20.15
C CYS A 163 36.92 -5.33 -21.61
N LEU A 164 36.38 -4.49 -22.48
CA LEU A 164 36.82 -4.38 -23.88
C LEU A 164 38.26 -3.87 -23.98
N LEU A 165 38.63 -2.88 -23.16
CA LEU A 165 40.00 -2.38 -23.11
C LEU A 165 40.97 -3.44 -22.57
N ALA A 166 40.60 -4.17 -21.51
CA ALA A 166 41.43 -5.24 -20.96
C ALA A 166 41.65 -6.40 -21.95
N THR A 167 40.61 -6.81 -22.68
CA THR A 167 40.72 -7.84 -23.73
C THR A 167 41.57 -7.35 -24.90
N GLY A 168 41.40 -6.10 -25.34
CA GLY A 168 42.24 -5.49 -26.37
C GLY A 168 43.73 -5.48 -26.00
N VAL A 169 44.05 -5.11 -24.76
CA VAL A 169 45.43 -5.16 -24.23
C VAL A 169 45.96 -6.59 -24.20
N GLY A 170 45.16 -7.55 -23.74
CA GLY A 170 45.54 -8.98 -23.72
C GLY A 170 45.83 -9.55 -25.11
N VAL A 171 44.98 -9.25 -26.10
CA VAL A 171 45.17 -9.68 -27.50
C VAL A 171 46.43 -9.05 -28.09
N ALA A 172 46.65 -7.75 -27.87
CA ALA A 172 47.85 -7.07 -28.36
C ALA A 172 49.15 -7.66 -27.76
N ALA A 173 49.15 -7.97 -26.47
CA ALA A 173 50.29 -8.61 -25.79
C ALA A 173 50.58 -10.01 -26.36
N PHE A 174 49.54 -10.82 -26.60
CA PHE A 174 49.65 -12.16 -27.19
C PHE A 174 50.17 -12.14 -28.64
N LEU A 175 49.68 -11.21 -29.47
CA LEU A 175 50.17 -11.04 -30.84
C LEU A 175 51.63 -10.60 -30.88
N ARG A 176 52.05 -9.75 -29.92
CA ARG A 176 53.43 -9.30 -29.80
C ARG A 176 54.37 -10.44 -29.42
N SER A 177 54.01 -11.31 -28.47
CA SER A 177 54.87 -12.43 -28.06
C SER A 177 55.10 -13.44 -29.18
N ARG A 178 54.08 -13.72 -30.01
CA ARG A 178 54.21 -14.62 -31.17
C ARG A 178 55.15 -14.14 -32.27
N ARG A 179 55.45 -12.84 -32.37
CA ARG A 179 56.41 -12.32 -33.36
C ARG A 179 57.88 -12.57 -32.98
N PHE A 180 58.15 -12.91 -31.72
CA PHE A 180 59.51 -13.08 -31.20
C PHE A 180 59.86 -14.55 -30.86
N SER A 181 58.96 -15.49 -31.13
CA SER A 181 59.22 -16.94 -31.11
C SER A 181 59.35 -17.46 -32.53
#